data_AF-A0AAV5YW65-F1
#
_entry.id   AF-A0AAV5YW65-F1
#
_cell.length_a   1.000
_cell.length_b   1.000
_cell.length_c   1.000
_cell.angle_alpha   90.00
_cell.angle_beta   90.00
_cell.angle_gamma   90.00
#
_symmetry.space_group_name_H-M   'P 1'
#
loop_
_entity.id
_entity.type
_entity.pdbx_description
1 polymer ?
#
loop_
_entity_poly.entity_id
_entity_poly.type
_entity_poly.pdbx_seq_one_letter_code
_entity_poly.pdbx_strand_id
1 'polypeptide(L)'
;MSPASLKISPGGDVLALVQALAQLGPKLMLDLAPKLLTLSADTTRGFLEAATGLATATLPRIEISRLSDPCCEIPETPCPPRCVCEIHWTVCPGGTAHADIRVTNTGSQPRTFAFSASAFSGPGNPSTGVQLSTQSASLPRHDSVTVGVNVPVGADFQAGAQYVAEVRIGGAYEQCVRLVLDVAAKGAVMDCGASRCEVAAGDLPVRIRAHRWYDHFQCTEPCTELLPRTPDQDHR
;
A
#
# COMPACT_ATOMS: atom_id res chain seq x y z
N MET A 1 34.78 -53.41 14.69
CA MET A 1 33.49 -52.87 15.19
C MET A 1 32.77 -52.26 14.01
N SER A 2 31.66 -52.84 13.59
CA SER A 2 30.93 -52.41 12.38
C SER A 2 30.13 -51.13 12.63
N PRO A 3 30.07 -50.18 11.68
CA PRO A 3 29.23 -48.99 11.84
C PRO A 3 27.76 -49.34 11.64
N ALA A 4 26.89 -48.77 12.49
CA ALA A 4 25.45 -48.91 12.40
C ALA A 4 24.91 -48.15 11.18
N SER A 5 24.16 -48.84 10.31
CA SER A 5 23.50 -48.27 9.13
C SER A 5 22.07 -47.85 9.50
N LEU A 6 21.77 -46.57 9.38
CA LEU A 6 20.43 -45.99 9.60
C LEU A 6 19.62 -46.09 8.29
N LYS A 7 18.59 -46.95 8.28
CA LYS A 7 17.58 -47.00 7.21
C LYS A 7 16.42 -46.08 7.58
N ILE A 8 16.14 -45.09 6.74
CA ILE A 8 14.98 -44.18 6.87
C ILE A 8 13.90 -44.67 5.91
N SER A 9 12.72 -45.02 6.45
CA SER A 9 11.54 -45.39 5.66
C SER A 9 10.76 -44.13 5.24
N PRO A 10 10.13 -44.08 4.05
CA PRO A 10 9.32 -42.95 3.63
C PRO A 10 8.00 -42.96 4.42
N GLY A 11 7.74 -41.89 5.17
CA GLY A 11 6.61 -41.76 6.10
C GLY A 11 7.00 -41.55 7.57
N GLY A 12 8.29 -41.34 7.86
CA GLY A 12 8.81 -41.14 9.21
C GLY A 12 8.38 -39.83 9.86
N ASP A 13 7.96 -39.94 11.11
CA ASP A 13 7.58 -38.87 12.03
C ASP A 13 8.67 -37.79 12.13
N VAL A 14 8.36 -36.57 11.66
CA VAL A 14 9.26 -35.39 11.70
C VAL A 14 9.75 -35.14 13.12
N LEU A 15 8.95 -35.52 14.13
CA LEU A 15 9.31 -35.40 15.54
C LEU A 15 10.52 -36.28 15.91
N ALA A 16 10.64 -37.48 15.33
CA ALA A 16 11.78 -38.37 15.58
C ALA A 16 13.09 -37.81 14.96
N LEU A 17 12.99 -37.11 13.83
CA LEU A 17 14.14 -36.46 13.19
C LEU A 17 14.62 -35.25 14.01
N VAL A 18 13.69 -34.43 14.51
CA VAL A 18 14.00 -33.28 15.37
C VAL A 18 14.61 -33.74 16.69
N GLN A 19 14.12 -34.85 17.26
CA GLN A 19 14.62 -35.40 18.51
C GLN A 19 16.01 -36.05 18.36
N ALA A 20 16.31 -36.66 17.20
CA ALA A 20 17.66 -37.13 16.87
C ALA A 20 18.65 -35.96 16.67
N LEU A 21 18.22 -34.88 16.01
CA LEU A 21 19.03 -33.66 15.84
C LEU A 21 19.30 -32.95 17.17
N ALA A 22 18.33 -32.92 18.08
CA ALA A 22 18.48 -32.35 19.42
C ALA A 22 19.51 -33.10 20.29
N GLN A 23 19.72 -34.40 20.06
CA GLN A 23 20.76 -35.17 20.76
C GLN A 23 22.16 -35.00 20.17
N LEU A 24 22.27 -34.59 18.91
CA LEU A 24 23.55 -34.28 18.26
C LEU A 24 24.08 -32.89 18.65
N GLY A 25 23.20 -31.92 18.92
CA GLY A 25 23.57 -30.54 19.22
C GLY A 25 24.57 -30.34 20.37
N PRO A 26 24.39 -30.94 21.56
CA PRO A 26 25.29 -30.72 22.69
C PRO A 26 26.67 -31.36 22.48
N LYS A 27 26.72 -32.56 21.90
CA LYS A 27 27.99 -33.27 21.65
C LYS A 27 28.82 -32.60 20.56
N LEU A 28 28.19 -32.15 19.48
CA LEU A 28 28.90 -31.43 18.43
C LEU A 28 29.43 -30.07 18.94
N MET A 29 28.63 -29.36 19.73
CA MET A 29 29.01 -28.06 20.31
C MET A 29 30.15 -28.19 21.32
N LEU A 30 30.16 -29.24 22.15
CA LEU A 30 31.22 -29.48 23.14
C LEU A 30 32.56 -29.89 22.51
N ASP A 31 32.56 -30.60 21.37
CA ASP A 31 33.79 -30.98 20.67
C ASP A 31 34.33 -29.86 19.75
N LEU A 32 33.48 -28.93 19.31
CA LEU A 32 33.87 -27.81 18.45
C LEU A 32 34.26 -26.55 19.22
N ALA A 33 33.68 -26.30 20.41
CA ALA A 33 33.95 -25.08 21.18
C ALA A 33 35.44 -24.88 21.56
N PRO A 34 36.20 -25.89 22.03
CA PRO A 34 37.62 -25.72 22.32
C PRO A 34 38.47 -25.51 21.06
N LYS A 35 38.03 -26.09 19.93
CA LYS A 35 38.71 -25.99 18.63
C LYS A 35 38.49 -24.64 17.96
N LEU A 36 37.36 -23.98 18.22
CA LEU A 36 37.08 -22.63 17.74
C LEU A 36 37.79 -21.54 18.57
N LEU A 37 37.99 -21.77 19.87
CA LEU A 37 38.69 -20.83 20.76
C LEU A 37 40.21 -20.80 20.57
N THR A 38 40.79 -21.75 19.83
CA THR A 38 42.23 -21.84 19.55
C THR A 38 42.61 -21.39 18.12
N LEU A 39 41.65 -20.91 17.33
CA LEU A 39 41.90 -20.34 16.01
C LEU A 39 42.48 -18.93 16.13
N SER A 40 43.80 -18.84 16.35
CA SER A 40 44.57 -17.65 15.98
C SER A 40 44.78 -17.62 14.46
N ALA A 41 44.99 -16.43 13.90
CA ALA A 41 45.07 -16.18 12.45
C ALA A 41 46.08 -17.07 11.69
N ASP A 42 47.07 -17.65 12.36
CA ASP A 42 48.14 -18.44 11.73
C ASP A 42 47.79 -19.92 11.50
N THR A 43 46.65 -20.44 11.99
CA THR A 43 46.25 -21.85 11.84
C THR A 43 45.09 -22.11 10.86
N THR A 44 44.74 -21.12 10.03
CA THR A 44 43.70 -21.26 9.00
C THR A 44 44.07 -22.27 7.90
N ARG A 45 45.36 -22.48 7.62
CA ARG A 45 45.81 -23.38 6.54
C ARG A 45 45.67 -24.86 6.89
N GLY A 46 45.98 -25.25 8.13
CA GLY A 46 45.86 -26.64 8.59
C GLY A 46 44.42 -27.09 8.80
N PHE A 47 43.51 -26.17 9.17
CA PHE A 47 42.08 -26.49 9.28
C PHE A 47 41.42 -26.69 7.91
N LEU A 48 41.83 -25.93 6.89
CA LEU A 48 41.40 -26.15 5.49
C LEU A 48 41.88 -27.49 4.93
N GLU A 49 43.09 -27.96 5.29
CA GLU A 49 43.57 -29.30 4.91
C GLU A 49 42.83 -30.42 5.66
N ALA A 50 42.55 -30.25 6.96
CA ALA A 50 41.75 -31.21 7.72
C ALA A 50 40.28 -31.25 7.26
N ALA A 51 39.72 -30.11 6.86
CA ALA A 51 38.36 -30.01 6.32
C ALA A 51 38.25 -30.58 4.90
N THR A 52 39.30 -30.47 4.07
CA THR A 52 39.31 -31.10 2.73
C THR A 52 39.45 -32.63 2.82
N GLY A 53 40.13 -33.16 3.85
CA GLY A 53 40.19 -34.61 4.11
C GLY A 53 38.84 -35.25 4.44
N LEU A 54 37.95 -34.53 5.14
CA LEU A 54 36.58 -34.97 5.44
C LEU A 54 35.58 -34.66 4.32
N ALA A 55 35.93 -33.82 3.34
CA ALA A 55 35.05 -33.43 2.22
C ALA A 55 34.92 -34.51 1.13
N THR A 56 35.61 -35.65 1.25
CA THR A 56 35.40 -36.83 0.38
C THR A 56 34.27 -37.75 0.85
N ALA A 57 33.73 -37.51 2.06
CA ALA A 57 32.50 -38.16 2.50
C ALA A 57 31.31 -37.51 1.78
N THR A 58 31.03 -37.98 0.56
CA THR A 58 29.78 -37.87 -0.21
C THR A 58 28.81 -36.82 0.34
N LEU A 59 29.17 -35.54 0.23
CA LEU A 59 28.20 -34.48 0.46
C LEU A 59 27.16 -34.65 -0.65
N PRO A 60 25.87 -34.86 -0.32
CA PRO A 60 24.84 -34.94 -1.33
C PRO A 60 24.97 -33.67 -2.16
N ARG A 61 25.00 -33.84 -3.49
CA ARG A 61 25.06 -32.74 -4.44
C ARG A 61 23.78 -31.94 -4.20
N ILE A 62 23.86 -30.90 -3.37
CA ILE A 62 22.76 -29.96 -3.18
C ILE A 62 22.72 -29.19 -4.49
N GLU A 63 21.99 -29.71 -5.45
CA GLU A 63 21.50 -28.91 -6.55
C GLU A 63 20.61 -27.86 -5.91
N ILE A 64 21.20 -26.69 -5.66
CA ILE A 64 20.43 -25.45 -5.45
C ILE A 64 19.83 -25.17 -6.82
N SER A 65 18.81 -25.96 -7.18
CA SER A 65 17.87 -25.58 -8.21
C SER A 65 17.45 -24.18 -7.83
N ARG A 66 17.69 -23.22 -8.74
CA ARG A 66 17.13 -21.88 -8.63
C ARG A 66 15.62 -22.05 -8.68
N LEU A 67 15.05 -22.41 -7.53
CA LEU A 67 13.65 -22.29 -7.24
C LEU A 67 13.41 -20.79 -7.32
N SER A 68 13.01 -20.36 -8.51
CA SER A 68 12.29 -19.12 -8.75
C SER A 68 10.93 -19.23 -8.04
N ASP A 69 10.95 -19.56 -6.75
CA ASP A 69 9.78 -19.56 -5.91
C ASP A 69 9.55 -18.10 -5.54
N PRO A 70 8.40 -17.50 -5.88
CA PRO A 70 8.07 -16.12 -5.53
C PRO A 70 7.94 -15.89 -4.01
N CYS A 71 8.31 -16.86 -3.17
CA CYS A 71 8.13 -16.89 -1.73
C CYS A 71 8.98 -15.87 -0.94
N CYS A 72 9.83 -15.07 -1.59
CA CYS A 72 10.73 -14.12 -0.90
C CYS A 72 10.68 -12.69 -1.45
N GLU A 73 9.67 -12.32 -2.25
CA GLU A 73 9.49 -10.91 -2.61
C GLU A 73 9.07 -10.10 -1.37
N ILE A 74 9.84 -9.04 -1.07
CA ILE A 74 9.51 -8.10 0.02
C ILE A 74 8.24 -7.37 -0.40
N PRO A 75 7.17 -7.35 0.43
CA PRO A 75 5.93 -6.69 0.06
C PRO A 75 6.18 -5.19 -0.14
N GLU A 76 5.88 -4.70 -1.34
CA GLU A 76 5.84 -3.27 -1.65
C GLU A 76 4.43 -2.73 -1.40
N THR A 77 4.35 -1.49 -0.93
CA THR A 77 3.06 -0.80 -0.75
C THR A 77 2.97 0.33 -1.75
N PRO A 78 2.07 0.27 -2.75
CA PRO A 78 1.89 1.36 -3.70
C PRO A 78 1.23 2.56 -3.03
N CYS A 79 1.33 3.72 -3.67
CA CYS A 79 0.64 4.90 -3.22
C CYS A 79 -0.87 4.79 -3.42
N PRO A 80 -1.69 5.35 -2.50
CA PRO A 80 -3.12 5.39 -2.71
C PRO A 80 -3.45 6.21 -3.96
N PRO A 81 -4.56 5.89 -4.66
CA PRO A 81 -5.00 6.65 -5.81
C PRO A 81 -5.31 8.10 -5.40
N ARG A 82 -5.10 9.05 -6.32
CA ARG A 82 -5.41 10.47 -6.08
C ARG A 82 -6.90 10.66 -5.78
N CYS A 83 -7.78 10.03 -6.57
CA CYS A 83 -9.21 10.02 -6.29
C CYS A 83 -9.59 8.77 -5.51
N VAL A 84 -10.22 8.98 -4.35
CA VAL A 84 -10.55 7.92 -3.38
C VAL A 84 -11.86 7.22 -3.75
N CYS A 85 -12.77 7.92 -4.42
CA CYS A 85 -14.05 7.39 -4.87
C CYS A 85 -14.56 8.10 -6.12
N GLU A 86 -15.56 7.48 -6.76
CA GLU A 86 -16.27 7.99 -7.93
C GLU A 86 -17.78 8.01 -7.65
N ILE A 87 -18.43 9.13 -7.96
CA ILE A 87 -19.86 9.31 -7.84
C ILE A 87 -20.42 9.41 -9.25
N HIS A 88 -21.30 8.48 -9.62
CA HIS A 88 -22.03 8.52 -10.88
C HIS A 88 -23.45 9.02 -10.65
N TRP A 89 -23.89 9.91 -11.54
CA TRP A 89 -25.26 10.34 -11.63
C TRP A 89 -25.76 10.18 -13.05
N THR A 90 -27.03 9.85 -13.19
CA THR A 90 -27.74 10.01 -14.46
C THR A 90 -28.94 10.93 -14.23
N VAL A 91 -28.95 12.09 -14.89
CA VAL A 91 -29.89 13.18 -14.59
C VAL A 91 -30.52 13.71 -15.87
N CYS A 92 -31.82 13.99 -15.83
CA CYS A 92 -32.51 14.63 -16.95
C CYS A 92 -32.06 16.09 -17.13
N PRO A 93 -32.08 16.63 -18.36
CA PRO A 93 -31.90 18.05 -18.58
C PRO A 93 -32.88 18.89 -17.73
N GLY A 94 -32.37 19.91 -17.04
CA GLY A 94 -33.11 20.73 -16.09
C GLY A 94 -33.25 20.13 -14.68
N GLY A 95 -32.76 18.91 -14.46
CA GLY A 95 -32.71 18.28 -13.13
C GLY A 95 -31.54 18.77 -12.27
N THR A 96 -31.44 18.21 -11.08
CA THR A 96 -30.34 18.52 -10.14
C THR A 96 -29.76 17.22 -9.61
N ALA A 97 -28.44 17.07 -9.70
CA ALA A 97 -27.71 15.98 -9.08
C ALA A 97 -27.33 16.34 -7.64
N HIS A 98 -27.43 15.38 -6.73
CA HIS A 98 -27.04 15.55 -5.34
C HIS A 98 -26.21 14.36 -4.84
N ALA A 99 -25.20 14.62 -4.02
CA ALA A 99 -24.49 13.60 -3.27
C ALA A 99 -23.94 14.14 -1.95
N ASP A 100 -23.64 13.22 -1.03
CA ASP A 100 -22.97 13.52 0.22
C ASP A 100 -21.57 12.89 0.25
N ILE A 101 -20.56 13.70 0.53
CA ILE A 101 -19.18 13.25 0.75
C ILE A 101 -18.87 13.36 2.24
N ARG A 102 -18.73 12.23 2.94
CA ARG A 102 -18.33 12.19 4.34
C ARG A 102 -16.81 12.11 4.43
N VAL A 103 -16.17 13.16 4.92
CA VAL A 103 -14.72 13.23 5.12
C VAL A 103 -14.42 13.00 6.59
N THR A 104 -13.57 12.02 6.90
CA THR A 104 -13.16 11.67 8.27
C THR A 104 -11.67 11.93 8.45
N ASN A 105 -11.28 12.66 9.50
CA ASN A 105 -9.89 12.87 9.85
C ASN A 105 -9.32 11.63 10.54
N THR A 106 -8.63 10.76 9.79
CA THR A 106 -7.95 9.58 10.36
C THR A 106 -6.50 9.87 10.76
N GLY A 107 -6.05 11.12 10.63
CA GLY A 107 -4.70 11.55 10.97
C GLY A 107 -4.43 11.55 12.47
N SER A 108 -3.15 11.70 12.82
CA SER A 108 -2.71 11.75 14.22
C SER A 108 -3.04 13.07 14.95
N GLN A 109 -3.38 14.14 14.21
CA GLN A 109 -3.59 15.48 14.75
C GLN A 109 -4.89 16.13 14.23
N PRO A 110 -5.47 17.10 14.95
CA PRO A 110 -6.53 17.96 14.42
C PRO A 110 -6.09 18.68 13.14
N ARG A 111 -7.00 18.86 12.19
CA ARG A 111 -6.65 19.43 10.89
C ARG A 111 -7.80 20.22 10.27
N THR A 112 -7.45 21.32 9.61
CA THR A 112 -8.35 22.04 8.73
C THR A 112 -8.30 21.44 7.33
N PHE A 113 -9.47 21.04 6.83
CA PHE A 113 -9.66 20.57 5.46
C PHE A 113 -10.23 21.70 4.61
N ALA A 114 -9.75 21.80 3.37
CA ALA A 114 -10.27 22.71 2.36
C ALA A 114 -10.95 21.90 1.25
N PHE A 115 -12.12 22.33 0.81
CA PHE A 115 -12.91 21.69 -0.22
C PHE A 115 -13.06 22.64 -1.40
N SER A 116 -12.74 22.15 -2.59
CA SER A 116 -12.94 22.88 -3.83
C SER A 116 -13.43 21.93 -4.91
N ALA A 117 -14.11 22.45 -5.92
CA ALA A 117 -14.57 21.64 -7.02
C ALA A 117 -14.13 22.26 -8.35
N SER A 118 -13.76 21.40 -9.31
CA SER A 118 -13.48 21.83 -10.68
C SER A 118 -14.77 22.10 -11.43
N ALA A 119 -14.68 22.88 -12.51
CA ALA A 119 -15.71 22.88 -13.53
C ALA A 119 -15.84 21.48 -14.17
N PHE A 120 -17.01 21.19 -14.73
CA PHE A 120 -17.22 19.99 -15.53
C PHE A 120 -16.48 20.09 -16.86
N SER A 121 -15.80 19.01 -17.21
CA SER A 121 -15.19 18.78 -18.52
C SER A 121 -16.09 17.86 -19.34
N GLY A 122 -16.35 18.22 -20.59
CA GLY A 122 -17.23 17.48 -21.49
C GLY A 122 -17.67 18.33 -22.69
N PRO A 123 -18.60 17.84 -23.53
CA PRO A 123 -19.07 18.56 -24.71
C PRO A 123 -19.62 19.95 -24.36
N GLY A 124 -19.05 20.99 -24.98
CA GLY A 124 -19.44 22.38 -24.74
C GLY A 124 -18.82 23.03 -23.50
N ASN A 125 -18.05 22.29 -22.68
CA ASN A 125 -17.39 22.78 -21.45
C ASN A 125 -18.33 23.67 -20.60
N PRO A 126 -19.36 23.07 -19.99
CA PRO A 126 -20.41 23.82 -19.31
C PRO A 126 -19.81 24.74 -18.25
N SER A 127 -20.27 25.98 -18.22
CA SER A 127 -19.80 27.00 -17.27
C SER A 127 -20.34 26.77 -15.86
N THR A 128 -21.36 25.94 -15.73
CA THR A 128 -22.02 25.63 -14.47
C THR A 128 -21.08 24.86 -13.55
N GLY A 129 -20.74 25.48 -12.41
CA GLY A 129 -19.88 24.89 -11.39
C GLY A 129 -20.62 23.94 -10.45
N VAL A 130 -19.85 23.03 -9.84
CA VAL A 130 -20.30 22.19 -8.73
C VAL A 130 -20.45 23.05 -7.47
N GLN A 131 -21.59 22.95 -6.80
CA GLN A 131 -21.86 23.67 -5.56
C GLN A 131 -21.55 22.78 -4.36
N LEU A 132 -20.74 23.28 -3.42
CA LEU A 132 -20.40 22.59 -2.18
C LEU A 132 -21.10 23.27 -1.00
N SER A 133 -21.63 22.48 -0.07
CA SER A 133 -22.30 23.01 1.14
C SER A 133 -21.35 23.73 2.10
N THR A 134 -20.06 23.37 2.06
CA THR A 134 -18.98 24.05 2.80
C THR A 134 -17.68 23.99 2.00
N GLN A 135 -16.82 24.99 2.20
CA GLN A 135 -15.51 25.09 1.55
C GLN A 135 -14.36 24.75 2.51
N SER A 136 -14.62 24.67 3.82
CA SER A 136 -13.61 24.24 4.79
C SER A 136 -14.25 23.68 6.06
N ALA A 137 -13.48 22.86 6.78
CA ALA A 137 -13.86 22.35 8.09
C ALA A 137 -12.62 22.02 8.93
N SER A 138 -12.60 22.47 10.19
CA SER A 138 -11.59 22.03 11.16
C SER A 138 -12.10 20.82 11.93
N LEU A 139 -11.45 19.68 11.74
CA LEU A 139 -11.83 18.41 12.34
C LEU A 139 -10.80 17.98 13.39
N PRO A 140 -11.24 17.71 14.63
CA PRO A 140 -10.46 16.92 15.57
C PRO A 140 -10.06 15.56 14.98
N ARG A 141 -9.12 14.89 15.65
CA ARG A 141 -8.77 13.51 15.32
C ARG A 141 -10.01 12.62 15.44
N HIS A 142 -10.21 11.75 14.44
CA HIS A 142 -11.32 10.80 14.31
C HIS A 142 -12.71 11.42 14.16
N ASP A 143 -12.80 12.73 13.96
CA ASP A 143 -14.07 13.39 13.67
C ASP A 143 -14.35 13.44 12.16
N SER A 144 -15.61 13.71 11.80
CA SER A 144 -16.05 13.71 10.41
C SER A 144 -16.97 14.88 10.07
N VAL A 145 -16.92 15.34 8.81
CA VAL A 145 -17.85 16.31 8.23
C VAL A 145 -18.49 15.74 6.99
N THR A 146 -19.75 16.09 6.76
CA THR A 146 -20.46 15.78 5.51
C THR A 146 -20.48 17.04 4.63
N VAL A 147 -19.89 16.93 3.45
CA VAL A 147 -19.92 17.95 2.41
C VAL A 147 -20.99 17.55 1.40
N GLY A 148 -22.06 18.35 1.32
CA GLY A 148 -23.10 18.18 0.32
C GLY A 148 -22.63 18.73 -1.02
N VAL A 149 -22.85 17.96 -2.08
CA VAL A 149 -22.51 18.30 -3.46
C VAL A 149 -23.80 18.46 -4.23
N ASN A 150 -23.99 19.61 -4.87
CA ASN A 150 -25.17 19.92 -5.66
C ASN A 150 -24.74 20.41 -7.05
N VAL A 151 -25.36 19.84 -8.10
CA VAL A 151 -25.09 20.20 -9.49
C VAL A 151 -26.40 20.46 -10.21
N PRO A 152 -26.75 21.72 -10.50
CA PRO A 152 -27.89 22.02 -11.36
C PRO A 152 -27.54 21.71 -12.82
N VAL A 153 -28.30 20.81 -13.46
CA VAL A 153 -28.08 20.39 -14.85
C VAL A 153 -28.84 21.34 -15.78
N GLY A 154 -28.28 22.52 -15.99
CA GLY A 154 -28.85 23.58 -16.83
C GLY A 154 -28.75 23.33 -18.35
N ALA A 155 -29.04 24.37 -19.14
CA ALA A 155 -29.04 24.31 -20.61
C ALA A 155 -27.65 24.06 -21.22
N ASP A 156 -26.56 24.31 -20.48
CA ASP A 156 -25.18 24.08 -20.91
C ASP A 156 -24.85 22.58 -21.05
N PHE A 157 -25.66 21.70 -20.45
CA PHE A 157 -25.49 20.26 -20.46
C PHE A 157 -26.27 19.63 -21.62
N GLN A 158 -25.57 18.93 -22.51
CA GLN A 158 -26.14 18.30 -23.69
C GLN A 158 -26.74 16.94 -23.33
N ALA A 159 -27.98 16.69 -23.74
CA ALA A 159 -28.64 15.40 -23.53
C ALA A 159 -27.89 14.26 -24.24
N GLY A 160 -27.70 13.14 -23.55
CA GLY A 160 -26.93 11.99 -24.01
C GLY A 160 -25.42 12.12 -23.86
N ALA A 161 -24.91 13.21 -23.30
CA ALA A 161 -23.48 13.41 -23.08
C ALA A 161 -23.07 13.08 -21.63
N GLN A 162 -21.79 12.77 -21.47
CA GLN A 162 -21.14 12.55 -20.18
C GLN A 162 -20.22 13.73 -19.85
N TYR A 163 -20.18 14.08 -18.57
CA TYR A 163 -19.38 15.16 -18.01
C TYR A 163 -18.62 14.68 -16.78
N VAL A 164 -17.39 15.17 -16.60
CA VAL A 164 -16.53 14.80 -15.46
C VAL A 164 -16.06 16.04 -14.72
N ALA A 165 -16.18 16.03 -13.40
CA ALA A 165 -15.60 17.02 -12.50
C ALA A 165 -14.88 16.33 -11.33
N GLU A 166 -14.12 17.09 -10.55
CA GLU A 166 -13.48 16.62 -9.34
C GLU A 166 -13.84 17.51 -8.16
N VAL A 167 -14.16 16.90 -7.01
CA VAL A 167 -14.11 17.59 -5.72
C VAL A 167 -12.76 17.28 -5.09
N ARG A 168 -11.94 18.31 -4.90
CA ARG A 168 -10.62 18.22 -4.26
C ARG A 168 -10.76 18.48 -2.77
N ILE A 169 -10.12 17.62 -1.98
CA ILE A 169 -10.06 17.65 -0.53
C ILE A 169 -8.61 17.91 -0.16
N GLY A 170 -8.30 19.14 0.22
CA GLY A 170 -6.99 19.56 0.71
C GLY A 170 -6.88 19.30 2.21
N GLY A 171 -5.83 18.59 2.63
CA GLY A 171 -5.52 18.32 4.03
C GLY A 171 -4.01 18.13 4.24
N ALA A 172 -3.60 16.94 4.71
CA ALA A 172 -2.17 16.58 4.75
C ALA A 172 -1.56 16.45 3.35
N TYR A 173 -2.40 16.02 2.41
CA TYR A 173 -2.16 15.92 0.97
C TYR A 173 -3.49 16.16 0.26
N GLU A 174 -3.45 16.31 -1.07
CA GLU A 174 -4.67 16.43 -1.87
C GLU A 174 -5.24 15.04 -2.18
N GLN A 175 -6.51 14.85 -1.85
CA GLN A 175 -7.34 13.74 -2.32
C GLN A 175 -8.44 14.28 -3.23
N CYS A 176 -9.02 13.45 -4.09
CA CYS A 176 -10.19 13.82 -4.87
C CYS A 176 -11.35 12.82 -4.78
N VAL A 177 -12.54 13.32 -5.08
CA VAL A 177 -13.72 12.54 -5.42
C VAL A 177 -14.06 12.87 -6.86
N ARG A 178 -14.12 11.85 -7.72
CA ARG A 178 -14.46 12.02 -9.12
C ARG A 178 -15.98 12.05 -9.27
N LEU A 179 -16.51 13.06 -9.94
CA LEU A 179 -17.91 13.20 -10.25
C LEU A 179 -18.12 12.89 -11.73
N VAL A 180 -19.01 11.94 -12.03
CA VAL A 180 -19.40 11.57 -13.39
C VAL A 180 -20.89 11.82 -13.53
N LEU A 181 -21.24 12.71 -14.44
CA LEU A 181 -22.62 13.11 -14.72
C LEU A 181 -22.98 12.69 -16.15
N ASP A 182 -23.91 11.76 -16.26
CA ASP A 182 -24.53 11.37 -17.51
C ASP A 182 -25.87 12.10 -17.68
N VAL A 183 -26.02 12.88 -18.75
CA VAL A 183 -27.26 13.62 -19.00
C VAL A 183 -28.21 12.72 -19.78
N ALA A 184 -29.35 12.39 -19.20
CA ALA A 184 -30.32 11.50 -19.82
C ALA A 184 -30.82 12.02 -21.17
N ALA A 185 -31.03 11.12 -22.12
CA ALA A 185 -31.87 11.42 -23.27
C ALA A 185 -33.33 11.65 -22.83
N LYS A 186 -34.05 12.50 -23.55
CA LYS A 186 -35.45 12.82 -23.25
C LYS A 186 -36.30 11.54 -23.23
N GLY A 187 -36.97 11.28 -22.10
CA GLY A 187 -37.87 10.13 -21.93
C GLY A 187 -37.24 8.86 -21.35
N ALA A 188 -35.96 8.90 -20.96
CA ALA A 188 -35.34 7.80 -20.22
C ALA A 188 -35.85 7.76 -18.76
N VAL A 189 -36.10 6.55 -18.25
CA VAL A 189 -36.41 6.31 -16.83
C VAL A 189 -35.10 6.35 -16.05
N MET A 190 -35.07 7.12 -14.96
CA MET A 190 -33.86 7.40 -14.19
C MET A 190 -34.03 6.94 -12.75
N ASP A 191 -32.97 6.34 -12.18
CA ASP A 191 -32.87 6.05 -10.76
C ASP A 191 -32.04 7.15 -10.09
N CYS A 192 -32.70 8.06 -9.38
CA CYS A 192 -32.08 9.18 -8.68
C CYS A 192 -31.76 8.78 -7.23
N GLY A 193 -31.05 7.66 -7.07
CA GLY A 193 -30.60 7.21 -5.75
C GLY A 193 -29.68 8.24 -5.07
N ALA A 194 -29.74 8.30 -3.74
CA ALA A 194 -28.81 9.12 -2.98
C ALA A 194 -27.39 8.55 -3.12
N SER A 195 -26.51 9.29 -3.78
CA SER A 195 -25.09 8.91 -3.90
C SER A 195 -24.32 9.39 -2.68
N ARG A 196 -23.57 8.50 -2.04
CA ARG A 196 -22.71 8.82 -0.89
C ARG A 196 -21.30 8.28 -1.11
N CYS A 197 -20.30 9.06 -0.73
CA CYS A 197 -18.92 8.62 -0.66
C CYS A 197 -18.35 8.87 0.73
N GLU A 198 -17.51 7.95 1.22
CA GLU A 198 -16.74 8.13 2.46
C GLU A 198 -15.25 8.26 2.12
N VAL A 199 -14.62 9.29 2.66
CA VAL A 199 -13.20 9.58 2.45
C VAL A 199 -12.50 9.57 3.81
N ALA A 200 -11.52 8.68 3.94
CA ALA A 200 -10.59 8.67 5.07
C ALA A 200 -9.37 9.53 4.72
N ALA A 201 -9.28 10.70 5.34
CA ALA A 201 -8.21 11.66 5.10
C ALA A 201 -7.24 11.63 6.28
N GLY A 202 -6.10 10.96 6.07
CA GLY A 202 -5.10 10.70 7.10
C GLY A 202 -3.84 11.55 6.96
N ASP A 203 -2.76 11.05 7.57
CA ASP A 203 -1.43 11.58 7.38
C ASP A 203 -0.89 11.27 5.97
N LEU A 204 0.23 11.92 5.60
CA LEU A 204 0.82 11.76 4.27
C LEU A 204 1.14 10.28 3.99
N PRO A 205 0.58 9.67 2.92
CA PRO A 205 0.84 8.29 2.62
C PRO A 205 2.31 8.10 2.25
N VAL A 206 2.82 6.94 2.64
CA VAL A 206 4.16 6.50 2.29
C VAL A 206 4.07 5.22 1.49
N ARG A 207 4.90 5.10 0.46
CA ARG A 207 5.13 3.84 -0.22
C ARG A 207 6.35 3.15 0.38
N ILE A 208 6.24 1.84 0.47
CA ILE A 208 7.36 0.98 0.85
C ILE A 208 7.86 0.33 -0.42
N ARG A 209 9.14 0.54 -0.74
CA ARG A 209 9.79 -0.07 -1.89
C ARG A 209 10.79 -1.12 -1.44
N ALA A 210 10.77 -2.27 -2.10
CA ALA A 210 11.77 -3.30 -1.92
C ALA A 210 13.07 -2.81 -2.55
N HIS A 211 14.09 -2.65 -1.72
CA HIS A 211 15.45 -2.54 -2.20
C HIS A 211 16.00 -3.93 -2.52
N ARG A 212 17.14 -3.97 -3.21
CA ARG A 212 17.82 -5.24 -3.48
C ARG A 212 18.20 -5.90 -2.15
N TRP A 213 18.17 -7.23 -2.10
CA TRP A 213 18.38 -8.02 -0.88
C TRP A 213 19.67 -7.71 -0.10
N TYR A 214 20.68 -7.12 -0.75
CA TYR A 214 21.94 -6.71 -0.11
C TYR A 214 21.92 -5.30 0.51
N ASP A 215 20.88 -4.50 0.26
CA ASP A 215 20.75 -3.12 0.77
C ASP A 215 20.05 -3.07 2.15
N HIS A 216 19.72 -4.21 2.76
CA HIS A 216 19.23 -4.41 4.15
C HIS A 216 18.06 -3.53 4.68
N PHE A 217 17.49 -2.61 3.92
CA PHE A 217 16.49 -1.67 4.41
C PHE A 217 15.31 -1.52 3.44
N GLN A 218 14.09 -1.55 3.98
CA GLN A 218 12.89 -1.08 3.29
C GLN A 218 12.97 0.45 3.18
N CYS A 219 12.95 1.00 1.97
CA CYS A 219 12.88 2.44 1.79
C CYS A 219 11.43 2.89 1.91
N THR A 220 11.21 3.88 2.78
CA THR A 220 9.92 4.55 2.94
C THR A 220 10.00 5.88 2.21
N GLU A 221 9.20 6.04 1.17
CA GLU A 221 9.15 7.25 0.36
C GLU A 221 7.76 7.90 0.47
N PRO A 222 7.66 9.24 0.59
CA PRO A 222 6.35 9.90 0.55
C PRO A 222 5.72 9.71 -0.83
N CYS A 223 4.40 9.50 -0.84
CA CYS A 223 3.66 9.23 -2.07
C CYS A 223 3.37 10.45 -2.95
N THR A 224 3.55 11.64 -2.40
CA THR A 224 3.34 12.90 -3.08
C THR A 224 4.58 13.75 -2.92
N GLU A 225 4.92 14.51 -3.97
CA GLU A 225 5.77 15.67 -3.79
C GLU A 225 5.09 16.56 -2.75
N LEU A 226 5.77 16.81 -1.63
CA LEU A 226 5.29 17.72 -0.61
C LEU A 226 4.93 19.03 -1.31
N LEU A 227 3.70 19.52 -1.14
CA LEU A 227 3.36 20.88 -1.53
C LEU A 227 4.47 21.79 -0.97
N PRO A 228 5.04 22.69 -1.79
CA PRO A 228 6.16 23.52 -1.35
C PRO A 228 5.75 24.21 -0.06
N ARG A 229 6.51 23.94 1.02
CA ARG A 229 6.31 24.64 2.29
C ARG A 229 6.35 26.13 2.00
N THR A 230 5.32 26.87 2.40
CA THR A 230 5.40 28.33 2.39
C THR A 230 6.61 28.73 3.23
N PRO A 231 7.57 29.51 2.69
CA PRO A 231 8.88 29.73 3.29
C PRO A 231 8.88 30.60 4.58
N ASP A 232 7.79 30.65 5.34
CA ASP A 232 7.57 31.66 6.38
C ASP A 232 7.37 31.08 7.81
N GLN A 233 7.69 29.80 8.05
CA GLN A 233 7.52 29.17 9.37
C GLN A 233 8.83 28.79 10.12
N ASP A 234 10.01 28.95 9.52
CA ASP A 234 11.28 28.57 10.16
C ASP A 234 12.03 29.76 10.81
N HIS A 235 11.36 30.88 11.05
CA HIS A 235 11.92 32.05 11.75
C HIS A 235 11.03 32.52 12.91
N ARG A 236 10.87 31.68 13.93
CA ARG A 236 10.59 32.11 15.31
C ARG A 236 11.30 31.21 16.32
#